data_AF-A0A2N0AIH2-F1
#
_entry.id   AF-A0A2N0AIH2-F1
#
_cell.length_a   1.000
_cell.length_b   1.000
_cell.length_c   1.000
_cell.angle_alpha   90.00
_cell.angle_beta   90.00
_cell.angle_gamma   90.00
#
_symmetry.space_group_name_H-M   'P 1'
#
loop_
_entity.id
_entity.type
_entity.pdbx_description
1 polymer ?
#
loop_
_entity_poly.entity_id
_entity_poly.type
_entity_poly.pdbx_seq_one_letter_code
_entity_poly.pdbx_strand_id
1 'polypeptide(L)'
;MKSKWRLYTAVGLMIFFLIGHTIGSLTRKDLKLENSIQTLHAMETTLVELPGGLSDHTVDEFYQGMSLSLDISILLVISILTICLTDGQLPVRSKSRILLFAFLWTISVSILSFRYIFPVPAFTCLFTAILLAMEWYIVYFKSERI
;
A
#
# COMPACT_ATOMS: atom_id res chain seq x y z
N MET A 1 2.11 22.51 -20.35
CA MET A 1 1.98 21.23 -19.62
C MET A 1 1.80 21.55 -18.13
N LYS A 2 0.64 21.22 -17.51
CA LYS A 2 0.51 21.35 -16.05
C LYS A 2 1.51 20.37 -15.42
N SER A 3 2.33 20.84 -14.47
CA SER A 3 3.40 20.03 -13.90
C SER A 3 2.83 18.86 -13.08
N LYS A 4 3.06 17.62 -13.53
CA LYS A 4 2.56 16.36 -12.93
C LYS A 4 3.56 15.69 -11.98
N TRP A 5 4.61 16.41 -11.58
CA TRP A 5 5.70 15.87 -10.76
C TRP A 5 5.21 15.18 -9.47
N ARG A 6 4.12 15.68 -8.86
CA ARG A 6 3.51 15.07 -7.66
C ARG A 6 3.05 13.64 -7.91
N LEU A 7 2.36 13.40 -9.03
CA LEU A 7 1.89 12.07 -9.40
C LEU A 7 3.05 11.14 -9.76
N TYR A 8 4.06 11.62 -10.51
CA TYR A 8 5.26 10.83 -10.78
C TYR A 8 6.01 10.45 -9.49
N THR A 9 6.14 11.39 -8.57
CA THR A 9 6.80 11.16 -7.27
C THR A 9 5.98 10.17 -6.43
N ALA A 10 4.66 10.33 -6.38
CA ALA A 10 3.77 9.39 -5.70
C ALA A 10 3.88 7.97 -6.28
N VAL A 11 3.90 7.81 -7.61
CA VAL A 11 4.14 6.51 -8.25
C VAL A 11 5.49 5.93 -7.85
N GLY A 12 6.56 6.73 -7.88
CA GLY A 12 7.90 6.30 -7.48
C GLY A 12 7.95 5.83 -6.01
N LEU A 13 7.31 6.55 -5.10
CA LEU A 13 7.21 6.17 -3.68
C LEU A 13 6.42 4.87 -3.49
N MET A 14 5.33 4.67 -4.23
CA MET A 14 4.55 3.44 -4.16
C MET A 14 5.31 2.23 -4.74
N ILE A 15 6.08 2.43 -5.82
CA ILE A 15 6.97 1.39 -6.36
C ILE A 15 8.07 1.05 -5.36
N PHE A 16 8.70 2.06 -4.75
CA PHE A 16 9.68 1.85 -3.69
C PHE A 16 9.10 1.03 -2.53
N PHE A 17 7.89 1.37 -2.09
CA PHE A 17 7.19 0.62 -1.06
C PHE A 17 6.94 -0.83 -1.49
N LEU A 18 6.38 -1.06 -2.69
CA LEU A 18 6.13 -2.40 -3.20
C LEU A 18 7.40 -3.26 -3.22
N ILE A 19 8.48 -2.75 -3.81
CA ILE A 19 9.75 -3.49 -3.91
C ILE A 19 10.28 -3.83 -2.51
N GLY A 20 10.32 -2.84 -1.61
CA GLY A 20 10.80 -3.05 -0.24
C GLY A 20 9.96 -4.07 0.52
N HIS A 21 8.63 -3.99 0.39
CA HIS A 21 7.71 -4.92 1.03
C HIS A 21 7.83 -6.34 0.46
N THR A 22 7.89 -6.50 -0.86
CA THR A 22 8.07 -7.80 -1.51
C THR A 22 9.41 -8.43 -1.14
N ILE A 23 10.52 -7.66 -1.11
CA ILE A 23 11.82 -8.17 -0.63
C ILE A 23 11.70 -8.64 0.82
N GLY A 24 11.08 -7.83 1.70
CA GLY A 24 10.84 -8.20 3.09
C GLY A 24 10.02 -9.48 3.22
N SER A 25 8.98 -9.65 2.39
CA SER A 25 8.13 -10.85 2.37
C SER A 25 8.91 -12.10 1.92
N LEU A 26 9.72 -11.99 0.86
CA LEU A 26 10.52 -13.10 0.34
C LEU A 26 11.66 -13.51 1.28
N THR A 27 12.19 -12.56 2.04
CA THR A 27 13.32 -12.79 2.97
C THR A 27 12.87 -13.02 4.41
N ARG A 28 11.56 -13.00 4.71
CA ARG A 28 11.03 -13.06 6.09
C ARG A 28 11.42 -14.32 6.87
N LYS A 29 11.76 -15.40 6.16
CA LYS A 29 12.17 -16.69 6.76
C LYS A 29 13.68 -16.77 7.00
N ASP A 30 14.47 -15.82 6.50
CA ASP A 30 15.90 -15.73 6.76
C ASP A 30 16.16 -15.08 8.13
N LEU A 31 15.93 -15.88 9.18
CA LEU A 31 16.02 -15.45 10.58
C LEU A 31 17.33 -15.92 11.20
N LYS A 32 17.98 -15.04 11.97
CA LYS A 32 19.27 -15.33 12.65
C LYS A 32 19.14 -15.56 14.15
N LEU A 33 18.03 -15.15 14.74
CA LEU A 33 17.79 -15.22 16.18
C LEU A 33 16.96 -16.47 16.49
N GLU A 34 17.43 -17.27 17.45
CA GLU A 34 16.79 -18.53 17.85
C GLU A 34 15.31 -18.37 18.21
N ASN A 35 14.97 -17.36 19.02
CA ASN A 35 13.58 -17.08 19.39
C ASN A 35 12.68 -16.76 18.18
N SER A 36 13.23 -16.09 17.15
CA SER A 36 12.50 -15.78 15.93
C SER A 36 12.27 -17.04 15.10
N ILE A 37 13.26 -17.92 15.02
CA ILE A 37 13.15 -19.22 14.34
C ILE A 37 12.08 -20.08 15.02
N GLN A 38 12.08 -20.16 16.35
CA GLN A 38 11.07 -20.89 17.11
C GLN A 38 9.65 -20.32 16.90
N THR A 39 9.52 -18.99 16.84
CA THR A 39 8.25 -18.33 16.56
C THR A 39 7.75 -18.66 15.15
N LEU A 40 8.63 -18.58 14.14
CA LEU A 40 8.28 -18.95 12.76
C LEU A 40 7.84 -20.41 12.67
N HIS A 41 8.58 -21.33 13.30
CA HIS A 41 8.20 -22.75 13.35
C HIS A 41 6.83 -22.96 13.99
N ALA A 42 6.52 -22.22 15.07
CA ALA A 42 5.19 -22.26 15.67
C ALA A 42 4.10 -21.75 14.70
N MET A 43 4.37 -20.68 13.96
CA MET A 43 3.44 -20.17 12.94
C MET A 43 3.23 -21.15 11.77
N GLU A 44 4.27 -21.86 11.35
CA GLU A 44 4.22 -22.86 10.27
C GLU A 44 3.52 -24.16 10.66
N THR A 45 3.37 -24.44 11.97
CA THR A 45 2.76 -25.67 12.47
C THR A 45 1.40 -25.46 13.12
N THR A 46 1.05 -24.22 13.44
CA THR A 46 -0.25 -23.88 14.05
C THR A 46 -1.26 -23.54 12.97
N LEU A 47 -2.39 -24.26 12.94
CA LEU A 47 -3.53 -23.94 12.08
C LEU A 47 -4.31 -22.74 12.62
N VAL A 48 -4.86 -21.93 11.74
CA VAL A 48 -5.73 -20.81 12.14
C VAL A 48 -7.06 -21.35 12.66
N GLU A 49 -7.42 -20.98 13.89
CA GLU A 49 -8.74 -21.26 14.46
C GLU A 49 -9.72 -20.16 14.03
N LEU A 50 -10.84 -20.57 13.43
CA LEU A 50 -11.90 -19.68 12.95
C LEU A 50 -13.22 -20.00 13.65
N PRO A 51 -14.19 -19.05 13.65
CA PRO A 51 -15.55 -19.35 14.09
C PRO A 51 -16.15 -20.47 13.21
N GLY A 52 -16.17 -21.70 13.73
CA GLY A 52 -16.61 -22.90 13.00
C GLY A 52 -15.59 -24.04 12.93
N GLY A 53 -14.37 -23.85 13.41
CA GLY A 53 -13.36 -24.91 13.50
C GLY A 53 -11.97 -24.46 13.04
N LEU A 54 -11.06 -25.42 12.88
CA LEU A 54 -9.72 -25.18 12.35
C LEU A 54 -9.78 -24.99 10.84
N SER A 55 -9.01 -24.03 10.33
CA SER A 55 -8.79 -23.87 8.89
C SER A 55 -7.75 -24.86 8.38
N ASP A 56 -7.74 -25.09 7.06
CA ASP A 56 -6.70 -25.87 6.38
C ASP A 56 -5.39 -25.08 6.15
N HIS A 57 -5.31 -23.85 6.67
CA HIS A 57 -4.15 -22.98 6.54
C HIS A 57 -3.47 -22.74 7.89
N THR A 58 -2.14 -22.73 7.84
CA THR A 58 -1.30 -22.36 8.97
C THR A 58 -1.33 -20.85 9.21
N VAL A 59 -0.96 -20.43 10.41
CA VAL A 59 -0.80 -19.00 10.75
C VAL A 59 0.24 -18.34 9.82
N ASP A 60 1.28 -19.07 9.42
CA ASP A 60 2.28 -18.61 8.45
C ASP A 60 1.69 -18.34 7.06
N GLU A 61 0.86 -19.26 6.55
CA GLU A 61 0.19 -19.09 5.26
C GLU A 61 -0.82 -17.95 5.30
N PHE A 62 -1.55 -17.79 6.40
CA PHE A 62 -2.47 -16.67 6.59
C PHE A 62 -1.71 -15.33 6.60
N TYR A 63 -0.58 -15.26 7.31
CA TYR A 63 0.30 -14.08 7.30
C TYR A 63 0.83 -13.78 5.89
N GLN A 64 1.27 -14.81 5.15
CA GLN A 64 1.70 -14.66 3.76
C GLN A 64 0.57 -14.14 2.86
N GLY A 65 -0.65 -14.64 3.03
CA GLY A 65 -1.83 -14.19 2.30
C GLY A 65 -2.16 -12.70 2.57
N MET A 66 -2.06 -12.27 3.83
CA MET A 66 -2.20 -10.84 4.18
C MET A 66 -1.09 -9.99 3.55
N SER A 67 0.15 -10.48 3.57
CA SER A 67 1.29 -9.82 2.94
C SER A 67 1.08 -9.64 1.42
N LEU A 68 0.66 -10.70 0.72
CA LEU A 68 0.39 -10.64 -0.72
C LEU A 68 -0.81 -9.73 -1.05
N SER A 69 -1.84 -9.71 -0.20
CA SER A 69 -2.98 -8.82 -0.34
C SER A 69 -2.57 -7.35 -0.28
N LEU A 70 -1.60 -7.02 0.58
CA LEU A 70 -1.02 -5.68 0.65
C LEU A 70 -0.28 -5.33 -0.66
N ASP A 71 0.56 -6.23 -1.20
CA ASP A 71 1.26 -6.04 -2.48
C ASP A 71 0.28 -5.78 -3.64
N ILE A 72 -0.79 -6.57 -3.73
CA ILE A 72 -1.84 -6.38 -4.74
C ILE A 72 -2.52 -5.01 -4.57
N SER A 73 -2.80 -4.60 -3.34
CA SER A 73 -3.42 -3.30 -3.08
C SER A 73 -2.48 -2.13 -3.42
N ILE A 74 -1.18 -2.27 -3.20
CA ILE A 74 -0.17 -1.30 -3.64
C ILE A 74 -0.15 -1.21 -5.17
N LEU A 75 -0.14 -2.35 -5.87
CA LEU A 75 -0.20 -2.40 -7.34
C LEU A 75 -1.47 -1.73 -7.88
N LEU A 76 -2.61 -1.92 -7.23
CA LEU A 76 -3.85 -1.25 -7.58
C LEU A 76 -3.72 0.27 -7.46
N VAL A 77 -3.09 0.77 -6.40
CA VAL A 77 -2.83 2.21 -6.22
C VAL A 77 -1.86 2.73 -7.28
N ILE A 78 -0.77 2.02 -7.58
CA ILE A 78 0.14 2.38 -8.67
C ILE A 78 -0.61 2.48 -10.01
N SER A 79 -1.49 1.52 -10.29
CA SER A 79 -2.31 1.49 -11.50
C SER A 79 -3.25 2.70 -11.57
N ILE A 80 -3.92 3.02 -10.46
CA ILE A 80 -4.77 4.20 -10.30
C ILE A 80 -3.98 5.49 -10.59
N LEU A 81 -2.79 5.64 -10.01
CA LEU A 81 -1.97 6.84 -10.20
C LEU A 81 -1.45 6.94 -11.64
N THR A 82 -1.12 5.81 -12.26
CA THR A 82 -0.72 5.74 -13.67
C THR A 82 -1.86 6.15 -14.61
N ILE A 83 -3.08 5.69 -14.33
CA ILE A 83 -4.29 6.14 -15.03
C ILE A 83 -4.49 7.65 -14.85
N CYS A 84 -4.21 8.21 -13.66
CA CYS A 84 -4.28 9.65 -13.43
C CYS A 84 -3.17 10.46 -14.16
N LEU A 85 -2.11 9.81 -14.64
CA LEU A 85 -1.06 10.42 -15.44
C LEU A 85 -1.43 10.54 -16.92
N THR A 86 -2.40 9.77 -17.44
CA THR A 86 -2.82 9.89 -18.85
C THR A 86 -3.69 11.15 -19.04
N ASP A 87 -3.32 12.02 -19.98
CA ASP A 87 -4.08 13.24 -20.28
C ASP A 87 -5.32 12.91 -21.12
N GLY A 88 -6.43 13.61 -20.85
CA GLY A 88 -7.63 13.60 -21.69
C GLY A 88 -8.50 12.35 -21.62
N GLN A 89 -8.07 11.27 -20.94
CA GLN A 89 -8.84 10.02 -20.86
C GLN A 89 -9.85 9.96 -19.70
N LEU A 90 -9.70 10.83 -18.68
CA LEU A 90 -10.57 10.85 -17.51
C LEU A 90 -11.29 12.18 -17.37
N PRO A 91 -12.63 12.17 -17.21
CA PRO A 91 -13.35 13.33 -16.72
C PRO A 91 -12.77 13.81 -15.39
N VAL A 92 -12.67 15.13 -15.21
CA VAL A 92 -12.09 15.78 -14.00
C VAL A 92 -12.72 15.23 -12.71
N ARG A 93 -14.05 15.08 -12.69
CA ARG A 93 -14.79 14.55 -11.55
C ARG A 93 -14.40 13.11 -11.21
N SER A 94 -14.20 12.26 -12.22
CA SER A 94 -13.76 10.88 -12.04
C SER A 94 -12.33 10.83 -11.51
N LYS A 95 -11.43 11.64 -12.08
CA LYS A 95 -10.04 11.77 -11.61
C LYS A 95 -9.96 12.19 -10.15
N SER A 96 -10.76 13.19 -9.74
CA SER A 96 -10.83 13.63 -8.35
C SER A 96 -11.28 12.51 -7.39
N ARG A 97 -12.34 11.76 -7.74
CA ARG A 97 -12.82 10.65 -6.90
C ARG A 97 -11.78 9.55 -6.72
N ILE A 98 -11.10 9.18 -7.81
CA ILE A 98 -10.08 8.14 -7.79
C ILE A 98 -8.84 8.59 -7.00
N LEU A 99 -8.42 9.85 -7.13
CA LEU A 99 -7.34 10.41 -6.30
C LEU A 99 -7.70 10.45 -4.82
N LEU A 100 -8.95 10.74 -4.48
CA LEU A 100 -9.44 10.70 -3.10
C LEU A 100 -9.35 9.29 -2.53
N PHE A 101 -9.69 8.27 -3.32
CA PHE A 101 -9.55 6.87 -2.91
C PHE A 101 -8.08 6.51 -2.62
N ALA A 102 -7.16 6.85 -3.54
CA ALA A 102 -5.73 6.61 -3.34
C ALA A 102 -5.17 7.37 -2.10
N PHE A 103 -5.65 8.60 -1.87
CA PHE A 103 -5.32 9.37 -0.67
C PHE A 103 -5.80 8.68 0.63
N LEU A 104 -7.07 8.25 0.68
CA LEU A 104 -7.63 7.58 1.86
C LEU A 104 -6.94 6.24 2.14
N TRP A 105 -6.61 5.49 1.08
CA TRP A 105 -5.85 4.26 1.22
C TRP A 105 -4.44 4.54 1.78
N THR A 106 -3.71 5.50 1.21
CA THR A 106 -2.33 5.81 1.63
C THR A 106 -2.25 6.32 3.06
N ILE A 107 -3.19 7.18 3.50
CA ILE A 107 -3.20 7.63 4.90
C ILE A 107 -3.55 6.50 5.87
N SER A 108 -4.46 5.60 5.49
CA SER A 108 -4.84 4.45 6.33
C SER A 108 -3.66 3.50 6.51
N VAL A 109 -2.96 3.17 5.42
CA VAL A 109 -1.75 2.32 5.48
C VAL A 109 -0.64 3.00 6.27
N SER A 110 -0.50 4.33 6.17
CA SER A 110 0.46 5.09 6.97
C SER A 110 0.22 4.93 8.47
N ILE A 111 -1.04 5.14 8.91
CA ILE A 111 -1.43 5.01 10.33
C ILE A 111 -1.22 3.59 10.84
N LEU A 112 -1.70 2.59 10.09
CA LEU A 112 -1.56 1.18 10.49
C LEU A 112 -0.09 0.77 10.56
N SER A 113 0.71 1.17 9.58
CA SER A 113 2.14 0.83 9.54
C SER A 113 2.89 1.46 10.69
N PHE A 114 2.59 2.72 11.03
CA PHE A 114 3.21 3.41 12.15
C PHE A 114 2.93 2.72 13.49
N ARG A 115 1.70 2.21 13.66
CA ARG A 115 1.25 1.65 14.94
C ARG A 115 1.63 0.18 15.14
N TYR A 116 1.66 -0.61 14.06
CA TYR A 116 1.69 -2.08 14.15
C TYR A 116 2.77 -2.77 13.32
N ILE A 117 3.42 -2.08 12.37
CA ILE A 117 4.27 -2.75 11.38
C ILE A 117 5.70 -2.18 11.42
N PHE A 118 6.02 -1.20 10.57
CA PHE A 118 7.35 -0.59 10.46
C PHE A 118 7.25 0.90 10.13
N PRO A 119 8.21 1.73 10.59
CA PRO A 119 8.23 3.16 10.28
C PRO A 119 8.41 3.48 8.78
N VAL A 120 9.16 2.67 8.02
CA VAL A 120 9.49 2.97 6.62
C VAL A 120 8.26 3.01 5.70
N PRO A 121 7.36 1.99 5.71
CA PRO A 121 6.07 2.09 5.03
C PRO A 121 5.23 3.28 5.52
N ALA A 122 5.24 3.55 6.83
CA ALA A 122 4.44 4.63 7.41
C ALA A 122 4.80 6.00 6.81
N PHE A 123 6.09 6.33 6.77
CA PHE A 123 6.57 7.60 6.22
C PHE A 123 6.42 7.66 4.69
N THR A 124 6.72 6.57 3.98
CA THR A 124 6.54 6.50 2.52
C THR A 124 5.09 6.77 2.12
N CYS A 125 4.13 6.14 2.82
CA CYS A 125 2.71 6.37 2.60
C CYS A 125 2.24 7.76 3.04
N LEU A 126 2.80 8.33 4.13
CA LEU A 126 2.48 9.69 4.57
C LEU A 126 2.91 10.73 3.53
N PHE A 127 4.14 10.64 3.01
CA PHE A 127 4.62 11.56 1.97
C PHE A 127 3.79 11.42 0.70
N THR A 128 3.45 10.20 0.32
CA THR A 128 2.55 9.95 -0.82
C THR A 128 1.18 10.59 -0.58
N ALA A 129 0.57 10.41 0.60
CA ALA A 129 -0.71 11.01 0.94
C ALA A 129 -0.69 12.55 0.85
N ILE A 130 0.39 13.19 1.30
CA ILE A 130 0.56 14.65 1.18
C ILE A 130 0.57 15.08 -0.29
N LEU A 131 1.32 14.39 -1.15
CA LEU A 131 1.38 14.68 -2.58
C LEU A 131 0.00 14.50 -3.24
N LEU A 132 -0.73 13.45 -2.88
CA LEU A 132 -2.06 13.15 -3.40
C LEU A 132 -3.10 14.17 -2.92
N ALA A 133 -3.03 14.62 -1.67
CA ALA A 133 -3.91 15.66 -1.15
C ALA A 133 -3.74 16.98 -1.93
N MET A 134 -2.49 17.38 -2.19
CA MET A 134 -2.18 18.56 -3.01
C MET A 134 -2.68 18.42 -4.45
N GLU A 135 -2.45 17.26 -5.07
CA GLU A 135 -2.91 17.02 -6.45
C GLU A 135 -4.44 16.98 -6.53
N TRP A 136 -5.09 16.30 -5.58
CA TRP A 136 -6.55 16.24 -5.47
C TRP A 136 -7.15 17.64 -5.32
N TYR A 137 -6.58 18.48 -4.45
CA TYR A 137 -7.03 19.87 -4.25
C TYR A 137 -6.97 20.68 -5.56
N ILE A 138 -5.89 20.52 -6.33
CA ILE A 138 -5.73 21.20 -7.63
C ILE A 138 -6.77 20.71 -8.64
N VAL A 139 -6.98 19.39 -8.74
CA VAL A 139 -7.95 18.80 -9.68
C VAL A 139 -9.37 19.21 -9.31
N TYR A 140 -9.73 19.20 -8.03
CA TYR A 140 -11.08 19.48 -7.57
C TYR A 140 -11.43 20.97 -7.64
N PHE A 141 -10.61 21.86 -7.05
CA PHE A 141 -10.96 23.28 -6.92
C PHE A 141 -10.44 24.17 -8.04
N LYS A 142 -9.38 23.75 -8.76
CA LYS A 142 -8.68 24.59 -9.73
C LYS A 142 -9.02 24.23 -11.19
N SER A 143 -9.74 23.14 -11.41
CA SER A 143 -10.16 22.70 -12.75
C SER A 143 -11.51 23.27 -13.20
N GLU A 144 -12.34 23.79 -12.29
CA GLU A 144 -13.63 24.43 -12.62
C GLU A 144 -13.53 25.96 -12.80
N ARG A 145 -12.32 26.53 -12.67
CA ARG A 145 -12.06 27.99 -12.74
C ARG A 145 -11.28 28.44 -13.98
N ILE A 146 -11.20 27.59 -15.01
CA ILE A 146 -10.61 27.87 -16.34
C ILE A 146 -11.60 27.36 -17.37
#